data_AF-A0ABD0R6I2-F1
#
_entry.id   AF-A0ABD0R6I2-F1
#
_cell.length_a   1.000
_cell.length_b   1.000
_cell.length_c   1.000
_cell.angle_alpha   90.00
_cell.angle_beta   90.00
_cell.angle_gamma   90.00
#
_symmetry.space_group_name_H-M   'P 1'
#
loop_
_entity.id
_entity.type
_entity.pdbx_description
1 polymer ?
#
loop_
_entity_poly.entity_id
_entity_poly.type
_entity_poly.pdbx_seq_one_letter_code
_entity_poly.pdbx_strand_id
1 'polypeptide(L)' 'DNDGEDEERLWRDLIMERVTKSADACLTALNIMTSLHMPKAVYIEDVIERVLQYTKFHLQNTLYPQYDPVYRIDPKG' A
#
# COMPACT_ATOMS: atom_id res chain seq x y z
N ASP A 1 28.80 -12.07 -4.31
CA ASP A 1 27.66 -12.05 -5.24
C ASP A 1 26.40 -12.66 -4.65
N ASN A 2 26.41 -13.87 -4.08
CA ASN A 2 25.20 -14.47 -3.50
C ASN A 2 24.64 -13.74 -2.25
N ASP A 3 25.51 -13.26 -1.35
CA ASP A 3 25.06 -12.59 -0.11
C ASP A 3 24.28 -11.29 -0.35
N GLY A 4 24.59 -10.56 -1.43
CA GLY A 4 23.91 -9.30 -1.76
C GLY A 4 22.51 -9.52 -2.35
N GLU A 5 22.33 -10.57 -3.15
CA GLU A 5 21.02 -10.93 -3.71
C GLU A 5 20.06 -11.44 -2.63
N ASP A 6 20.58 -12.22 -1.68
CA ASP A 6 19.81 -12.71 -0.53
C ASP A 6 19.38 -11.57 0.41
N GLU A 7 20.28 -10.61 0.66
CA GLU A 7 19.96 -9.41 1.43
C GLU A 7 18.87 -8.58 0.73
N GLU A 8 19.01 -8.32 -0.57
CA GLU A 8 18.03 -7.57 -1.35
C GLU A 8 16.65 -8.26 -1.33
N ARG A 9 16.62 -9.59 -1.44
CA ARG A 9 15.38 -10.36 -1.35
C ARG A 9 14.72 -10.23 0.01
N LEU A 10 15.50 -10.35 1.10
CA LEU A 10 14.99 -10.19 2.45
C LEU A 10 14.43 -8.77 2.67
N TRP A 11 15.13 -7.75 2.17
CA TRP A 11 14.67 -6.37 2.20
C TRP A 11 13.33 -6.21 1.46
N ARG A 12 13.18 -6.79 0.27
CA ARG A 12 11.93 -6.76 -0.50
C ARG A 12 10.77 -7.42 0.27
N ASP A 13 11.00 -8.59 0.86
CA ASP A 13 9.98 -9.31 1.63
C ASP A 13 9.53 -8.51 2.86
N LEU A 14 10.49 -7.90 3.59
CA LEU A 14 10.19 -7.02 4.72
C LEU A 14 9.37 -5.79 4.32
N ILE A 15 9.69 -5.19 3.17
CA ILE A 15 8.93 -4.04 2.66
C ILE A 15 7.51 -4.47 2.27
N MET A 16 7.36 -5.60 1.56
CA MET A 16 6.06 -6.10 1.14
C MET A 16 5.17 -6.45 2.35
N GLU A 17 5.74 -7.04 3.39
CA GLU A 17 5.05 -7.31 4.64
C GLU A 17 4.54 -6.02 5.30
N ARG A 18 5.38 -4.97 5.38
CA ARG A 18 5.00 -3.66 5.93
C ARG A 18 3.89 -2.99 5.14
N VAL A 19 3.95 -3.08 3.81
CA VAL A 19 2.90 -2.57 2.93
C VAL A 19 1.60 -3.32 3.22
N THR A 20 1.62 -4.65 3.24
CA THR A 20 0.42 -5.47 3.48
C THR A 20 -0.22 -5.17 4.84
N LYS A 21 0.58 -5.09 5.91
CA LYS A 21 0.10 -4.70 7.25
C LYS A 21 -0.53 -3.31 7.28
N SER A 22 0.00 -2.38 6.49
CA SER A 22 -0.56 -1.02 6.36
C SER A 22 -1.91 -1.04 5.64
N ALA A 23 -2.07 -1.89 4.62
CA ALA A 23 -3.35 -2.07 3.93
C ALA A 23 -4.43 -2.64 4.87
N ASP A 24 -4.08 -3.61 5.71
CA ASP A 24 -5.01 -4.17 6.71
C ASP A 24 -5.45 -3.12 7.74
N ALA A 25 -4.53 -2.24 8.16
CA ALA A 25 -4.86 -1.12 9.04
C ALA A 25 -5.81 -0.12 8.36
N CYS A 26 -5.58 0.19 7.09
CA CYS A 26 -6.50 1.03 6.29
C CYS A 26 -7.90 0.41 6.21
N LEU A 27 -7.98 -0.89 5.92
CA LEU A 27 -9.24 -1.62 5.84
C LEU A 27 -9.99 -1.62 7.19
N THR A 28 -9.27 -1.83 8.28
CA THR A 28 -9.84 -1.79 9.64
C THR A 28 -10.41 -0.41 9.96
N ALA A 29 -9.67 0.66 9.66
CA ALA A 29 -10.12 2.02 9.87
C ALA A 29 -11.40 2.32 9.05
N LEU A 30 -11.40 1.96 7.76
CA LEU A 30 -12.57 2.13 6.90
C LEU A 30 -13.78 1.36 7.43
N ASN A 31 -13.61 0.08 7.79
CA ASN A 31 -14.69 -0.75 8.34
C ASN A 31 -15.32 -0.15 9.59
N ILE A 32 -14.52 0.43 10.49
CA ILE A 32 -15.02 1.13 11.67
C ILE A 32 -15.86 2.33 11.22
N MET A 33 -15.32 3.19 10.34
CA MET A 33 -15.96 4.43 9.90
C MET A 33 -17.24 4.20 9.07
N THR A 34 -17.35 3.07 8.37
CA THR A 34 -18.50 2.73 7.52
C THR A 34 -19.48 1.75 8.16
N SER A 35 -19.29 1.39 9.43
CA SER A 35 -20.19 0.49 10.15
C SER A 35 -21.58 1.12 10.37
N LEU A 36 -22.59 0.27 10.59
CA LEU A 36 -23.94 0.72 10.90
C LEU A 36 -23.98 1.45 12.26
N HIS A 37 -24.78 2.51 12.35
CA HIS A 37 -24.99 3.30 13.57
C HIS A 37 -23.71 3.93 14.16
N MET A 38 -22.73 4.18 13.31
CA MET A 38 -21.47 4.79 13.72
C MET A 38 -21.67 6.28 14.12
N PRO A 39 -21.24 6.73 15.33
CA PRO A 39 -21.33 8.14 15.72
C PRO A 39 -20.46 9.07 14.85
N LYS A 40 -21.02 10.13 14.27
CA LYS A 40 -20.32 11.04 13.32
C LYS A 40 -18.89 11.45 13.68
N ALA A 41 -18.53 11.53 14.96
CA ALA A 41 -17.17 11.86 15.42
C ALA A 41 -16.07 10.89 14.96
N VAL A 42 -16.38 9.62 14.66
CA VAL A 42 -15.38 8.68 14.12
C VAL A 42 -15.26 8.77 12.59
N TYR A 43 -16.10 9.56 11.91
CA TYR A 43 -15.92 9.85 10.49
C TYR A 43 -14.83 10.91 10.32
N ILE A 44 -13.60 10.47 10.10
CA ILE A 44 -12.42 11.34 10.00
C ILE A 44 -12.00 11.44 8.53
N GLU A 45 -12.33 12.56 7.89
CA GLU A 45 -12.06 12.81 6.47
C GLU A 45 -10.56 12.67 6.13
N ASP A 46 -9.69 13.21 6.99
CA ASP A 46 -8.24 13.10 6.84
C ASP A 46 -7.75 11.65 6.75
N VAL A 47 -8.39 10.72 7.48
CA VAL A 47 -8.03 9.30 7.43
C VAL A 47 -8.43 8.70 6.09
N ILE A 48 -9.62 9.03 5.60
CA ILE A 48 -10.11 8.57 4.29
C ILE A 48 -9.17 9.06 3.19
N GLU A 49 -8.77 10.33 3.21
CA GLU A 49 -7.88 10.89 2.21
C GLU A 49 -6.48 10.23 2.24
N ARG A 50 -5.94 9.96 3.44
CA ARG A 50 -4.69 9.22 3.58
C ARG A 50 -4.77 7.80 3.03
N VAL A 51 -5.89 7.10 3.25
CA VAL A 51 -6.11 5.75 2.69
C VAL A 51 -6.16 5.81 1.16
N LEU A 52 -6.87 6.78 0.58
CA LEU A 52 -6.93 6.95 -0.87
C LEU A 52 -5.55 7.22 -1.49
N GLN A 53 -4.76 8.11 -0.87
CA GLN A 53 -3.40 8.41 -1.31
C GLN A 53 -2.50 7.17 -1.21
N TYR A 54 -2.58 6.43 -0.10
CA TYR A 54 -1.86 5.17 0.11
C TYR A 54 -2.18 4.16 -0.99
N THR A 55 -3.47 3.90 -1.26
CA THR A 55 -3.90 2.95 -2.28
C THR A 55 -3.44 3.37 -3.67
N LYS A 56 -3.61 4.65 -4.02
CA LYS A 56 -3.15 5.18 -5.31
C LYS A 56 -1.64 4.98 -5.50
N PHE A 57 -0.86 5.32 -4.47
CA PHE A 57 0.59 5.18 -4.52
C PHE A 57 1.02 3.73 -4.76
N HIS A 58 0.47 2.77 -4.01
CA HIS A 58 0.86 1.37 -4.15
C HIS A 58 0.33 0.70 -5.42
N LEU A 59 -0.82 1.14 -5.94
CA LEU A 59 -1.26 0.72 -7.27
C LEU A 59 -0.24 1.14 -8.34
N GLN A 60 0.13 2.41 -8.35
CA GLN A 60 1.00 2.98 -9.39
C GLN A 60 2.46 2.51 -9.30
N ASN A 61 3.00 2.37 -8.08
CA ASN A 61 4.43 2.14 -7.88
C ASN A 61 4.78 0.71 -7.48
N THR A 62 3.82 -0.10 -7.06
CA THR A 62 4.08 -1.48 -6.61
C THR A 62 3.35 -2.49 -7.47
N LEU A 63 2.03 -2.40 -7.58
CA LEU A 63 1.23 -3.40 -8.30
C LEU A 63 1.41 -3.28 -9.82
N TYR A 64 1.11 -2.12 -10.42
CA TYR A 64 1.11 -2.02 -11.87
C TYR A 64 2.48 -2.39 -12.51
N PRO A 65 3.64 -1.90 -12.03
CA PRO A 65 4.93 -2.25 -12.63
C PRO A 65 5.29 -3.74 -12.51
N GLN A 66 4.78 -4.42 -11.48
CA GLN A 66 5.02 -5.85 -11.30
C GLN A 66 4.15 -6.70 -12.23
N TYR A 67 2.87 -6.35 -12.38
CA TYR A 67 1.88 -7.18 -13.08
C TYR A 67 1.67 -6.78 -14.54
N ASP A 68 1.98 -5.54 -14.93
CA ASP A 68 1.84 -5.05 -16.29
C ASP A 68 3.10 -4.26 -16.73
N PRO A 69 3.87 -4.78 -17.71
CA PRO A 69 5.05 -4.12 -18.24
C PRO A 69 4.83 -2.69 -18.75
N VAL A 70 3.61 -2.33 -19.18
CA VAL A 70 3.29 -0.96 -19.67
C VAL A 70 3.52 0.10 -18.58
N TYR A 71 3.44 -0.31 -17.31
CA TYR A 71 3.63 0.57 -16.16
C TYR A 71 5.04 0.48 -15.57
N ARG A 72 5.93 -0.34 -16.14
CA ARG A 72 7.35 -0.27 -15.78
C ARG A 72 7.89 1.04 -16.36
N ILE A 73 8.28 1.94 -15.46
CA ILE A 73 8.97 3.17 -15.83
C ILE A 73 10.24 2.73 -16.56
N ASP A 74 10.34 3.03 -17.85
CA ASP A 74 11.55 2.76 -18.61
C ASP A 74 12.68 3.57 -17.96
N PRO A 75 13.76 2.94 -17.47
CA PRO A 75 14.90 3.68 -16.92
C PRO A 75 15.62 4.50 -17.99
N LYS A 76 15.28 4.33 -19.28
CA LYS A 76 15.65 5.21 -20.38
C LYS A 76 14.41 6.04 -20.74
N GLY A 77 14.40 7.30 -20.34
CA GLY A 77 13.39 8.26 -20.82
C GLY A 77 13.34 8.36 -22.33
#